data_AF-A0A974P335-F1
#
_entry.id   AF-A0A974P335-F1
#
_cell.length_a   1.000
_cell.length_b   1.000
_cell.length_c   1.000
_cell.angle_alpha   90.00
_cell.angle_beta   90.00
_cell.angle_gamma   90.00
#
_symmetry.space_group_name_H-M   'P 1'
#
loop_
_entity.id
_entity.type
_entity.pdbx_description
1 polymer ?
#
loop_
_entity_poly.entity_id
_entity_poly.type
_entity_poly.pdbx_seq_one_letter_code
_entity_poly.pdbx_strand_id
1 'polypeptide(L)' 'MFFVDNNALAACFDSGVTEELVKELAGHEPLRVVFRDNGFVSDAVKINVEQIFRQLSPATDIKSI' A
#
# COMPACT_ATOMS: atom_id res chain seq x y z
N MET A 1 8.36 6.90 -3.07
CA MET A 1 8.17 5.51 -2.58
C MET A 1 9.46 5.05 -1.93
N PHE A 2 9.41 4.56 -0.69
CA PHE A 2 10.61 4.14 0.05
C PHE A 2 10.49 2.67 0.43
N PHE A 3 11.52 1.89 0.10
CA PHE A 3 11.65 0.49 0.51
C PHE A 3 12.70 0.40 1.61
N VAL A 4 12.33 -0.16 2.75
CA VAL A 4 13.19 -0.34 3.92
C VAL A 4 13.39 -1.83 4.13
N ASP A 5 14.63 -2.21 4.45
CA ASP A 5 15.03 -3.59 4.79
C ASP A 5 14.65 -4.62 3.70
N ASN A 6 15.28 -4.55 2.51
CA ASN A 6 15.04 -5.48 1.40
C ASN A 6 13.55 -5.70 1.06
N ASN A 7 12.75 -4.64 0.95
CA ASN A 7 11.31 -4.68 0.66
C ASN A 7 10.42 -5.21 1.81
N ALA A 8 10.96 -5.39 3.02
CA ALA A 8 10.15 -5.73 4.18
C ALA A 8 9.18 -4.61 4.56
N LEU A 9 9.54 -3.35 4.33
CA LEU A 9 8.65 -2.23 4.58
C LEU A 9 8.59 -1.27 3.40
N ALA A 10 7.40 -1.12 2.81
CA ALA A 10 7.13 -0.19 1.74
C ALA A 10 6.33 1.00 2.28
N ALA A 11 6.89 2.21 2.22
CA ALA A 11 6.19 3.42 2.65
C ALA A 11 5.90 4.33 1.45
N CYS A 12 4.62 4.64 1.26
CA CYS A 12 4.17 5.60 0.26
C CYS A 12 3.70 6.88 0.95
N PHE A 13 4.58 7.88 0.96
CA PHE A 13 4.29 9.24 1.44
C PHE A 13 3.86 10.19 0.32
N ASP A 14 3.74 9.66 -0.90
CA ASP A 14 3.36 10.46 -2.06
C ASP A 14 1.88 10.83 -1.99
N SER A 15 1.53 11.96 -2.60
CA SER A 15 0.16 12.48 -2.60
C SER A 15 -0.48 12.11 -3.93
N GLY A 16 -1.56 11.33 -3.89
CA GLY A 16 -2.21 10.78 -5.10
C GLY A 16 -1.98 9.28 -5.29
N VAL A 17 -2.01 8.51 -4.20
CA VAL A 17 -1.99 7.04 -4.27
C VAL A 17 -3.21 6.57 -5.07
N THR A 18 -2.96 5.90 -6.19
CA THR A 18 -3.96 5.30 -7.09
C THR A 18 -4.04 3.78 -6.88
N GLU A 19 -5.14 3.17 -7.33
CA GLU A 19 -5.28 1.71 -7.31
C GLU A 19 -4.20 0.97 -8.11
N GLU A 20 -3.69 1.57 -9.20
CA GLU A 20 -2.61 0.97 -9.98
C GLU A 20 -1.33 0.85 -9.17
N LEU A 21 -0.94 1.91 -8.45
CA LEU A 21 0.23 1.90 -7.57
C LEU A 21 0.07 0.84 -6.46
N VAL A 22 -1.14 0.71 -5.93
CA VAL A 22 -1.49 -0.26 -4.88
C VAL A 22 -1.39 -1.69 -5.39
N LYS A 23 -1.86 -1.97 -6.61
CA LYS A 23 -1.75 -3.29 -7.24
C LYS A 23 -0.30 -3.67 -7.48
N GLU A 24 0.51 -2.75 -8.00
CA GLU A 24 1.95 -2.95 -8.17
C GLU A 24 2.61 -3.26 -6.82
N LEU A 25 2.33 -2.44 -5.80
CA LEU A 25 2.81 -2.64 -4.43
C LEU A 25 2.45 -4.01 -3.85
N ALA A 26 1.21 -4.43 -4.03
CA ALA A 26 0.76 -5.74 -3.59
C ALA A 26 1.45 -6.85 -4.40
N GLY A 27 1.69 -6.66 -5.71
CA GLY A 27 2.49 -7.61 -6.50
C GLY A 27 3.92 -7.81 -5.98
N HIS A 28 4.48 -6.85 -5.24
CA HIS A 28 5.78 -6.97 -4.60
C HIS A 28 5.75 -7.74 -3.26
N GLU A 29 4.58 -8.16 -2.78
CA GLU A 29 4.38 -8.90 -1.52
C GLU A 29 5.22 -8.37 -0.33
N PRO A 30 5.21 -7.05 -0.03
CA PRO A 30 6.00 -6.51 1.08
C PRO A 30 5.46 -7.04 2.43
N LEU A 31 6.33 -7.18 3.44
CA LEU A 31 5.89 -7.62 4.77
C LEU A 31 4.99 -6.56 5.45
N ARG A 32 5.26 -5.28 5.21
CA ARG A 32 4.49 -4.17 5.76
C ARG A 32 4.40 -3.02 4.77
N VAL A 33 3.23 -2.42 4.64
CA VAL A 33 3.01 -1.21 3.83
C VAL A 33 2.46 -0.08 4.67
N VAL A 34 3.00 1.13 4.49
CA VAL A 34 2.56 2.33 5.19
C VAL A 34 2.05 3.36 4.18
N PHE A 35 0.81 3.76 4.33
CA PHE A 35 0.18 4.82 3.56
C PHE A 35 -0.13 6.02 4.45
N ARG A 36 -0.12 7.22 3.87
CA ARG A 36 -0.65 8.40 4.53
C ARG A 36 -2.16 8.45 4.36
N ASP A 37 -2.92 8.76 5.41
CA ASP A 37 -4.38 8.81 5.35
C ASP A 37 -4.87 9.85 4.32
N ASN A 38 -4.20 11.01 4.28
CA ASN A 38 -4.40 12.06 3.26
C ASN A 38 -3.63 11.83 1.94
N GLY A 39 -2.96 10.69 1.77
CA GLY A 39 -2.20 10.37 0.56
C GLY A 39 -3.05 9.78 -0.56
N PHE A 40 -4.22 9.23 -0.23
CA PHE A 40 -5.12 8.61 -1.20
C PHE A 40 -5.85 9.64 -2.05
N VAL A 41 -5.99 9.37 -3.34
CA VAL A 41 -6.75 10.25 -4.26
C VAL A 41 -8.25 10.21 -3.98
N SER A 42 -8.76 9.13 -3.36
CA SER A 42 -10.17 8.97 -2.98
C SER A 42 -10.35 7.90 -1.91
N ASP A 43 -11.42 7.99 -1.12
CA ASP A 43 -11.80 6.97 -0.12
C ASP A 43 -12.01 5.58 -0.73
N ALA A 44 -12.48 5.53 -1.99
CA ALA A 44 -12.60 4.28 -2.74
C ALA A 44 -11.25 3.54 -2.86
N VAL A 45 -10.15 4.27 -3.09
CA VAL A 45 -8.82 3.67 -3.18
C VAL A 45 -8.38 3.13 -1.83
N LYS A 46 -8.69 3.83 -0.73
CA LYS A 46 -8.41 3.39 0.64
C LYS A 46 -9.15 2.09 0.96
N ILE A 47 -10.43 1.98 0.62
CA ILE A 47 -11.22 0.75 0.81
C ILE A 47 -10.69 -0.38 -0.08
N ASN A 48 -10.36 -0.07 -1.35
CA ASN A 48 -9.83 -1.06 -2.28
C ASN A 48 -8.43 -1.54 -1.87
N VAL A 49 -7.61 -0.72 -1.19
CA VAL A 49 -6.25 -1.08 -0.75
C VAL A 49 -6.28 -2.36 0.08
N GLU A 50 -7.13 -2.42 1.09
CA GLU A 50 -7.21 -3.57 1.98
C GLU A 50 -7.65 -4.81 1.24
N GLN A 51 -8.59 -4.68 0.31
CA GLN A 51 -9.08 -5.79 -0.51
C GLN A 51 -8.02 -6.30 -1.50
N ILE A 52 -7.31 -5.41 -2.20
CA ILE A 52 -6.27 -5.75 -3.18
C ILE A 52 -5.14 -6.50 -2.49
N PHE A 53 -4.65 -5.98 -1.37
CA PHE A 53 -3.64 -6.66 -0.57
C PHE A 53 -4.16 -7.98 -0.01
N ARG A 54 -5.41 -8.09 0.44
CA ARG A 54 -5.98 -9.38 0.85
C ARG A 54 -5.99 -10.44 -0.25
N GLN A 55 -6.19 -10.04 -1.51
CA GLN A 55 -6.22 -10.96 -2.65
C GLN A 55 -4.82 -11.33 -3.14
N LEU A 56 -3.92 -10.35 -3.23
CA LEU A 56 -2.58 -10.55 -3.80
C LEU A 56 -1.54 -10.93 -2.74
N SER A 57 -1.62 -10.35 -1.54
CA SER A 57 -0.65 -10.52 -0.46
C SER A 57 -1.32 -10.48 0.92
N PRO A 58 -2.10 -11.50 1.29
CA PRO A 58 -2.83 -11.53 2.56
C PRO A 58 -1.92 -11.50 3.79
N ALA A 59 -0.63 -11.75 3.62
CA ALA A 59 0.39 -11.68 4.66
C ALA A 59 0.94 -10.26 4.89
N THR A 60 0.67 -9.30 4.00
CA THR A 60 1.16 -7.93 4.13
C THR A 60 0.39 -7.16 5.22
N ASP A 61 1.12 -6.55 6.15
CA ASP A 61 0.55 -5.70 7.19
C ASP A 61 0.34 -4.27 6.67
N ILE A 62 -0.92 -3.82 6.59
CA ILE A 62 -1.27 -2.49 6.07
C ILE A 62 -1.42 -1.51 7.24
N LYS A 63 -0.70 -0.40 7.18
CA LYS A 63 -0.75 0.69 8.15
C LYS A 63 -1.11 2.00 7.44
N SER A 64 -2.08 2.73 7.96
CA SER A 64 -2.36 4.11 7.58
C SER A 64 -2.05 5.06 8.75
N ILE A 65 -1.36 6.18 8.47
CA ILE A 65 -1.00 7.22 9.43
C ILE A 65 -1.41 8.63 8.99
#